data_AF-A0A1B7LVL8-F1
#
_entry.id   AF-A0A1B7LVL8-F1
#
_cell.length_a   1.000
_cell.length_b   1.000
_cell.length_c   1.000
_cell.angle_alpha   90.00
_cell.angle_beta   90.00
_cell.angle_gamma   90.00
#
_symmetry.space_group_name_H-M   'P 1'
#
loop_
_entity.id
_entity.type
_entity.pdbx_description
1 polymer ?
#
loop_
_entity_poly.entity_id
_entity_poly.type
_entity_poly.pdbx_seq_one_letter_code
_entity_poly.pdbx_strand_id
1 'polypeptide(L)'
;MRIRRRSVFYLALASVLNFSVFVLAWDFLGLFTNTLPPLLSICVISLSITALFVSVWISTTVVTITWLRRIALIVVLAASLATVVGEVVVLNSEDGNLGVGLIPATGTLLHMLLAALLFALCFIHSASKTIPGMAGDQSIRSRVS
;
A
#
# COMPACT_ATOMS: atom_id res chain seq x y z
N MET A 1 -7.84 -5.47 24.37
CA MET A 1 -8.09 -5.64 22.92
C MET A 1 -7.00 -6.52 22.31
N ARG A 2 -7.34 -7.75 21.88
CA ARG A 2 -6.37 -8.74 21.34
C ARG A 2 -6.16 -8.48 19.85
N ILE A 3 -5.13 -7.72 19.47
CA ILE A 3 -4.71 -7.68 18.06
C ILE A 3 -4.02 -9.02 17.78
N ARG A 4 -4.77 -9.97 17.21
CA ARG A 4 -4.31 -11.32 16.83
C ARG A 4 -3.08 -11.19 15.93
N ARG A 5 -2.07 -12.03 16.14
CA ARG A 5 -0.82 -12.12 15.33
C ARG A 5 -1.04 -12.05 13.81
N ARG A 6 -2.22 -12.48 13.34
CA ARG A 6 -2.68 -12.40 11.93
C ARG A 6 -2.72 -10.97 11.36
N SER A 7 -2.95 -9.94 12.18
CA SER A 7 -3.04 -8.54 11.72
C SER A 7 -1.75 -8.02 11.06
N VAL A 8 -0.58 -8.48 11.52
CA VAL A 8 0.74 -8.11 10.95
C VAL A 8 0.92 -8.72 9.56
N PHE A 9 0.58 -10.01 9.43
CA PHE A 9 0.68 -10.72 8.16
C PHE A 9 -0.24 -10.10 7.09
N TYR A 10 -1.44 -9.70 7.48
CA TYR A 10 -2.35 -9.01 6.57
C TYR A 10 -1.81 -7.63 6.14
N LEU A 11 -1.32 -6.81 7.07
CA LEU A 11 -0.70 -5.51 6.73
C LEU A 11 0.50 -5.68 5.79
N ALA A 12 1.36 -6.67 6.05
CA ALA A 12 2.49 -6.99 5.18
C ALA A 12 2.02 -7.44 3.78
N LEU A 13 0.99 -8.30 3.70
CA LEU A 13 0.43 -8.74 2.43
C LEU A 13 -0.17 -7.56 1.62
N ALA A 14 -0.92 -6.67 2.26
CA ALA A 14 -1.42 -5.46 1.59
C ALA A 14 -0.29 -4.55 1.14
N SER A 15 0.76 -4.39 1.95
CA SER A 15 1.95 -3.63 1.56
C SER A 15 2.60 -4.21 0.32
N VAL A 16 2.85 -5.53 0.30
CA VAL A 16 3.45 -6.23 -0.85
C VAL A 16 2.58 -6.09 -2.10
N LEU A 17 1.26 -6.27 -2.01
CA LEU A 17 0.36 -6.12 -3.16
C LEU A 17 0.41 -4.71 -3.76
N ASN A 18 0.36 -3.67 -2.92
CA ASN A 18 0.47 -2.29 -3.40
C ASN A 18 1.85 -2.00 -3.99
N PHE A 19 2.92 -2.54 -3.40
CA PHE A 19 4.27 -2.41 -3.96
C PHE A 19 4.39 -3.14 -5.29
N SER A 20 3.77 -4.31 -5.46
CA SER A 20 3.76 -5.06 -6.71
C SER A 20 3.07 -4.29 -7.83
N VAL A 21 2.02 -3.52 -7.56
CA VAL A 21 1.40 -2.62 -8.57
C VAL A 21 2.45 -1.62 -9.08
N PHE A 22 3.20 -1.00 -8.16
CA PHE A 22 4.26 -0.07 -8.53
C PHE A 22 5.39 -0.75 -9.31
N VAL A 23 5.91 -1.89 -8.84
CA VAL A 23 6.99 -2.61 -9.52
C VAL A 23 6.58 -3.05 -10.93
N LEU A 24 5.37 -3.60 -11.07
CA LEU A 24 4.87 -4.01 -12.38
C LEU A 24 4.66 -2.81 -13.31
N ALA A 25 4.30 -1.66 -12.73
CA ALA A 25 4.10 -0.44 -13.48
C ALA A 25 5.39 0.38 -13.72
N TRP A 26 6.47 0.08 -13.00
CA TRP A 26 7.73 0.82 -13.06
C TRP A 26 8.41 0.69 -14.42
N ASP A 27 8.30 -0.47 -15.05
CA ASP A 27 8.83 -0.69 -16.40
C ASP A 27 8.21 0.28 -17.43
N PHE A 28 6.99 0.79 -17.19
CA PHE A 28 6.33 1.79 -18.06
C PHE A 28 6.82 3.22 -17.86
N LEU A 29 7.38 3.55 -16.70
CA LEU A 29 7.82 4.91 -16.36
C LEU A 29 9.14 5.30 -17.04
N GLY A 30 9.88 4.35 -17.63
CA GLY A 30 11.21 4.64 -18.21
C GLY A 30 11.67 3.81 -19.42
N LEU A 31 11.05 2.68 -19.77
CA LEU A 31 11.61 1.77 -20.79
C LEU A 31 10.70 1.45 -22.00
N PHE A 32 9.38 1.59 -21.89
CA PHE A 32 8.43 1.18 -22.95
C PHE A 32 7.57 2.32 -23.50
N THR A 33 8.12 3.53 -23.60
CA THR A 33 7.43 4.74 -24.10
C THR A 33 6.72 4.58 -25.44
N ASN A 34 7.00 3.54 -26.23
CA ASN A 34 6.47 3.38 -27.59
C ASN A 34 5.56 2.16 -27.83
N THR A 35 5.42 1.22 -26.90
CA THR A 35 4.50 0.08 -27.07
C THR A 35 4.17 -0.51 -25.72
N LEU A 36 3.04 -0.12 -25.14
CA LEU A 36 2.53 -0.76 -23.92
C LEU A 36 1.88 -2.09 -24.33
N PRO A 37 2.43 -3.26 -23.96
CA PRO A 37 1.80 -4.53 -24.29
C PRO A 37 0.44 -4.60 -23.59
N PRO A 38 -0.68 -4.81 -24.31
CA PRO A 38 -2.02 -4.79 -23.71
C PRO A 38 -2.16 -5.74 -22.52
N LEU A 39 -1.44 -6.87 -22.56
CA LEU A 39 -1.39 -7.85 -21.48
C LEU A 39 -0.87 -7.27 -20.17
N LEU A 40 0.18 -6.44 -20.20
CA LEU A 40 0.76 -5.91 -18.97
C LEU A 40 -0.16 -4.83 -18.35
N SER A 41 -0.80 -4.00 -19.17
CA SER A 41 -1.82 -3.05 -18.69
C SER A 41 -2.97 -3.77 -17.98
N ILE A 42 -3.47 -4.87 -18.58
CA ILE A 42 -4.49 -5.72 -17.95
C ILE A 42 -3.99 -6.29 -16.61
N CYS A 43 -2.72 -6.70 -16.52
CA CYS A 43 -2.13 -7.16 -15.27
C CYS A 43 -2.06 -6.04 -14.21
N VAL A 44 -1.63 -4.82 -14.57
CA VAL A 44 -1.61 -3.66 -13.66
C VAL A 44 -3.01 -3.34 -13.15
N ILE A 45 -4.00 -3.29 -14.04
CA ILE A 45 -5.40 -3.04 -13.69
C ILE A 45 -5.90 -4.11 -12.72
N SER A 46 -5.70 -5.39 -13.05
CA SER A 46 -6.15 -6.52 -12.23
C SER A 46 -5.51 -6.51 -10.84
N LEU A 47 -4.21 -6.20 -10.78
CA LEU A 47 -3.45 -6.13 -9.54
C LEU A 47 -3.85 -4.91 -8.69
N SER A 48 -4.13 -3.76 -9.32
CA SER A 48 -4.63 -2.55 -8.66
C SER A 48 -6.00 -2.77 -8.02
N ILE A 49 -6.93 -3.44 -8.73
CA ILE A 49 -8.23 -3.85 -8.17
C ILE A 49 -8.04 -4.80 -6.99
N THR A 50 -7.15 -5.79 -7.11
CA THR A 50 -6.86 -6.72 -6.01
C THR A 50 -6.28 -5.98 -4.79
N ALA A 51 -5.33 -5.07 -5.02
CA ALA A 51 -4.72 -4.25 -3.99
C ALA A 51 -5.77 -3.36 -3.29
N LEU A 52 -6.74 -2.81 -4.03
CA LEU A 52 -7.87 -2.06 -3.48
C LEU A 52 -8.69 -2.91 -2.50
N PHE A 53 -9.20 -4.06 -2.95
CA PHE A 53 -10.05 -4.93 -2.12
C PHE A 53 -9.32 -5.38 -0.85
N VAL A 54 -8.07 -5.82 -0.98
CA VAL A 54 -7.27 -6.29 0.15
C VAL A 54 -6.96 -5.16 1.12
N SER A 55 -6.60 -3.97 0.62
CA SER A 55 -6.31 -2.80 1.47
C SER A 55 -7.54 -2.28 2.20
N VAL A 56 -8.72 -2.26 1.55
CA VAL A 56 -9.99 -1.88 2.18
C VAL A 56 -10.37 -2.88 3.27
N TRP A 57 -10.29 -4.19 2.97
CA TRP A 57 -10.55 -5.25 3.93
C TRP A 57 -9.65 -5.13 5.17
N ILE A 58 -8.35 -4.88 4.97
CA ILE A 58 -7.40 -4.79 6.07
C ILE A 58 -7.55 -3.48 6.85
N SER A 59 -7.79 -2.37 6.16
CA SER A 59 -8.00 -1.08 6.81
C SER A 59 -9.25 -1.10 7.69
N THR A 60 -10.30 -1.80 7.27
CA THR A 60 -11.54 -1.93 8.05
C THR A 60 -11.42 -2.88 9.25
N THR A 61 -10.61 -3.94 9.13
CA THR A 61 -10.48 -4.98 10.15
C THR A 61 -9.32 -4.77 11.13
N VAL A 62 -8.22 -4.15 10.70
CA VAL A 62 -6.97 -4.03 11.48
C VAL A 62 -6.75 -2.61 12.01
N VAL A 63 -7.08 -1.57 11.23
CA VAL A 63 -6.82 -0.18 11.64
C VAL A 63 -7.95 0.33 12.54
N THR A 64 -7.65 0.45 13.83
CA THR A 64 -8.61 0.90 14.86
C THR A 64 -8.76 2.42 14.90
N ILE A 65 -7.72 3.18 14.53
CA ILE A 65 -7.73 4.63 14.51
C ILE A 65 -8.56 5.12 13.32
N THR A 66 -9.70 5.76 13.61
CA THR A 66 -10.71 6.16 12.61
C THR A 66 -10.19 7.13 11.56
N TRP A 67 -9.43 8.15 11.95
CA TRP A 67 -8.84 9.12 11.01
C TRP A 67 -7.84 8.43 10.07
N LEU A 68 -6.90 7.64 10.62
CA LEU A 68 -5.90 6.93 9.83
C LEU A 68 -6.55 5.97 8.83
N ARG A 69 -7.59 5.24 9.27
CA ARG A 69 -8.40 4.38 8.40
C ARG A 69 -9.03 5.17 7.25
N ARG A 70 -9.62 6.34 7.53
CA ARG A 70 -10.24 7.18 6.50
C ARG A 70 -9.21 7.65 5.47
N ILE A 71 -8.04 8.10 5.91
CA ILE A 71 -6.96 8.51 4.98
C ILE A 71 -6.50 7.33 4.13
N ALA A 72 -6.23 6.17 4.74
CA ALA A 72 -5.80 4.99 3.99
C ALA A 72 -6.84 4.57 2.93
N LEU A 73 -8.13 4.64 3.26
CA LEU A 73 -9.23 4.35 2.33
C LEU A 73 -9.32 5.36 1.19
N ILE A 74 -9.18 6.66 1.48
CA ILE A 74 -9.19 7.72 0.45
C ILE A 74 -7.99 7.55 -0.48
N VAL A 75 -6.80 7.32 0.08
CA VAL A 75 -5.55 7.17 -0.68
C VAL A 75 -5.61 5.93 -1.56
N VAL A 76 -6.06 4.77 -1.05
CA VAL A 76 -6.14 3.56 -1.88
C VAL A 76 -7.17 3.69 -2.98
N LEU A 77 -8.31 4.36 -2.71
CA LEU A 77 -9.32 4.62 -3.72
C LEU A 77 -8.78 5.54 -4.81
N ALA A 78 -8.11 6.63 -4.44
CA ALA A 78 -7.49 7.55 -5.38
C ALA A 78 -6.39 6.88 -6.20
N ALA A 79 -5.53 6.08 -5.56
CA ALA A 79 -4.47 5.31 -6.22
C ALA A 79 -5.04 4.36 -7.27
N SER A 80 -6.07 3.59 -6.88
CA SER A 80 -6.67 2.59 -7.75
C SER A 80 -7.45 3.23 -8.89
N LEU A 81 -8.17 4.32 -8.63
CA LEU A 81 -8.90 5.05 -9.66
C LEU A 81 -7.94 5.68 -10.67
N ALA A 82 -6.90 6.37 -10.21
CA ALA A 82 -5.89 6.97 -11.09
C ALA A 82 -5.14 5.91 -11.91
N THR A 83 -4.81 4.76 -11.31
CA THR A 83 -4.15 3.66 -12.02
C THR A 83 -5.07 3.06 -13.08
N VAL A 84 -6.30 2.66 -12.71
CA VAL A 84 -7.23 2.02 -13.64
C VAL A 84 -7.66 2.96 -14.76
N VAL A 85 -8.07 4.19 -14.43
CA VAL A 85 -8.45 5.19 -15.45
C VAL A 85 -7.25 5.53 -16.31
N GLY A 86 -6.09 5.73 -15.71
CA GLY A 86 -4.86 6.04 -16.44
C GLY A 86 -4.49 4.96 -17.46
N GLU A 87 -4.45 3.69 -17.03
CA GLU A 87 -4.16 2.55 -17.90
C GLU A 87 -5.21 2.40 -19.03
N VAL A 88 -6.50 2.59 -18.72
CA VAL A 88 -7.56 2.57 -19.74
C VAL A 88 -7.39 3.70 -20.76
N VAL A 89 -7.02 4.91 -20.33
CA VAL A 89 -6.78 6.02 -21.26
C VAL A 89 -5.53 5.74 -22.11
N VAL A 90 -4.46 5.20 -21.53
CA VAL A 90 -3.25 4.83 -22.29
C VAL A 90 -3.56 3.76 -23.36
N LEU A 91 -4.38 2.77 -23.04
CA LEU A 91 -4.78 1.74 -24.00
C LEU A 91 -5.61 2.28 -25.18
N ASN A 92 -6.34 3.38 -24.97
CA ASN A 92 -7.21 3.98 -25.98
C ASN A 92 -6.60 5.22 -26.65
N SER A 93 -5.44 5.70 -26.18
CA SER A 93 -4.76 6.84 -26.79
C SER A 93 -3.93 6.38 -27.98
N GLU A 94 -4.31 6.85 -29.18
CA GLU A 94 -3.53 6.66 -30.41
C GLU A 94 -2.28 7.55 -30.42
N ASP A 95 -2.34 8.67 -29.69
CA ASP A 95 -1.24 9.61 -29.52
C ASP A 95 -0.43 9.26 -28.28
N GLY A 96 0.83 8.83 -28.46
CA GLY A 96 1.81 8.55 -27.39
C GLY A 96 2.26 9.79 -26.60
N ASN A 97 1.34 10.70 -26.31
CA ASN A 97 1.61 11.94 -25.59
C ASN A 97 1.96 11.64 -24.12
N LEU A 98 3.08 12.19 -23.64
CA LEU A 98 3.56 12.05 -22.27
C LEU A 98 2.50 12.44 -21.22
N GLY A 99 1.58 13.32 -21.59
CA GLY A 99 0.41 13.69 -20.78
C GLY A 99 -0.47 12.51 -20.36
N VAL A 100 -0.59 11.49 -21.21
CA VAL A 100 -1.48 10.34 -20.99
C VAL A 100 -0.90 9.37 -19.96
N GLY A 101 0.43 9.22 -19.93
CA GLY A 101 1.14 8.37 -18.97
C GLY A 101 1.26 8.95 -17.55
N LEU A 102 1.03 10.25 -17.37
CA LEU A 102 1.11 10.92 -16.06
C LEU A 102 0.05 10.44 -15.08
N ILE A 103 -1.19 10.21 -15.55
CA ILE A 103 -2.29 9.76 -14.71
C ILE A 103 -2.01 8.37 -14.09
N PRO A 104 -1.68 7.32 -14.87
CA PRO A 104 -1.36 6.02 -14.28
C PRO A 104 -0.08 6.06 -13.44
N ALA A 105 0.94 6.83 -13.84
CA ALA A 105 2.14 7.03 -13.03
C ALA A 105 1.84 7.65 -11.65
N THR A 106 0.91 8.60 -11.58
CA THR A 106 0.50 9.20 -10.30
C THR A 106 -0.22 8.17 -9.43
N GLY A 107 -1.06 7.32 -10.03
CA GLY A 107 -1.74 6.22 -9.35
C GLY A 107 -0.76 5.20 -8.76
N THR A 108 0.28 4.83 -9.50
CA THR A 108 1.27 3.83 -9.07
C THR A 108 2.19 4.37 -7.97
N LEU A 109 2.53 5.65 -8.00
CA LEU A 109 3.24 6.33 -6.90
C LEU A 109 2.41 6.37 -5.61
N LEU A 110 1.09 6.57 -5.71
CA LEU A 110 0.21 6.50 -4.55
C LEU A 110 0.14 5.07 -3.98
N HIS A 111 0.15 4.04 -4.83
CA HIS A 111 0.28 2.65 -4.37
C HIS A 111 1.61 2.41 -3.63
N MET A 112 2.73 2.96 -4.12
CA MET A 112 4.02 2.88 -3.43
C MET A 112 4.00 3.55 -2.05
N LEU A 113 3.45 4.77 -1.96
CA LEU A 113 3.29 5.51 -0.70
C LEU A 113 2.42 4.72 0.30
N LEU A 114 1.32 4.13 -0.18
CA LEU A 114 0.45 3.30 0.64
C LEU A 114 1.18 2.03 1.12
N ALA A 115 1.98 1.40 0.27
CA ALA A 115 2.79 0.25 0.65
C ALA A 115 3.76 0.59 1.79
N ALA A 116 4.46 1.73 1.69
CA ALA A 116 5.35 2.23 2.73
C ALA A 116 4.61 2.51 4.05
N LEU A 117 3.42 3.12 3.98
CA LEU A 117 2.59 3.39 5.16
C LEU A 117 2.17 2.09 5.86
N LEU A 118 1.67 1.10 5.10
CA LEU A 118 1.25 -0.19 5.64
C LEU A 118 2.43 -0.97 6.25
N PHE A 119 3.61 -0.87 5.63
CA PHE A 119 4.84 -1.46 6.16
C PHE A 119 5.28 -0.79 7.47
N ALA A 120 5.24 0.55 7.54
CA ALA A 120 5.53 1.29 8.77
C ALA A 120 4.57 0.90 9.91
N LEU A 121 3.28 0.76 9.62
CA LEU A 121 2.28 0.29 10.59
C LEU A 121 2.55 -1.14 11.08
N CYS A 122 2.99 -2.02 10.17
CA CYS A 122 3.43 -3.37 10.49
C CYS A 122 4.63 -3.36 11.46
N PHE A 123 5.62 -2.49 11.22
CA PHE A 123 6.81 -2.34 12.06
C PHE A 123 6.47 -1.77 13.44
N ILE A 124 5.69 -0.68 13.51
CA ILE A 124 5.25 -0.07 14.78
C ILE A 124 4.46 -1.08 15.63
N HIS A 125 3.59 -1.86 15.00
CA HIS A 125 2.83 -2.90 15.71
C HIS A 125 3.72 -4.03 16.24
N SER A 126 4.78 -4.37 15.51
CA SER A 126 5.75 -5.38 15.95
C SER A 126 6.61 -4.85 17.10
N ALA A 127 7.17 -3.64 16.96
CA ALA A 127 7.99 -2.99 17.99
C ALA A 127 7.23 -2.80 19.31
N SER A 128 5.97 -2.36 19.28
CA SER A 128 5.15 -2.21 20.49
C SER A 128 4.87 -3.52 21.24
N LYS A 129 4.94 -4.67 20.56
CA LYS A 129 4.81 -6.00 21.19
C LYS A 129 6.15 -6.56 21.69
N THR A 130 7.27 -6.08 21.16
CA THR A 130 8.63 -6.53 21.52
C THR A 130 9.26 -5.68 22.62
N ILE A 131 8.53 -4.71 23.20
CA ILE A 131 8.90 -4.04 24.46
C ILE A 131 8.11 -4.66 25.65
N PRO A 132 8.36 -5.91 26.07
CA PRO A 132 8.09 -6.31 27.44
C PRO A 132 9.37 -6.11 28.27
N GLY A 133 9.35 -5.18 29.22
CA GLY A 133 10.24 -5.30 30.40
C GLY A 133 11.25 -4.19 30.72
N MET A 134 11.48 -3.14 29.91
CA MET A 134 12.46 -2.11 30.32
C MET A 134 11.95 -1.09 31.35
N ALA A 135 10.64 -1.02 31.59
CA ALA A 135 10.05 -0.13 32.61
C ALA A 135 9.61 -0.84 33.90
N GLY A 136 9.74 -2.17 33.97
CA GLY A 136 9.19 -2.98 35.07
C GLY A 136 10.20 -3.38 36.15
N ASP A 137 11.50 -3.25 35.90
CA ASP A 137 12.53 -3.86 36.76
C ASP A 137 13.30 -2.86 37.65
N GLN A 138 12.92 -1.58 37.64
CA GLN A 138 13.53 -0.58 38.54
C GLN A 138 12.77 -0.37 39.85
N SER A 139 11.53 -0.86 40.01
CA SER A 139 10.76 -0.67 41.24
C SER A 139 11.02 -1.71 42.34
N ILE A 140 11.78 -2.76 42.06
CA ILE A 140 12.03 -3.86 43.01
C ILE A 140 13.40 -3.73 43.71
N ARG A 141 14.32 -2.89 43.21
CA ARG A 141 15.67 -2.76 43.78
C ARG A 141 15.86 -1.66 44.83
N SER A 142 14.83 -0.88 45.18
CA SER A 142 14.93 0.18 46.20
C SER A 142 14.15 -0.08 47.49
N ARG A 143 13.67 -1.32 47.73
CA ARG A 143 13.01 -1.72 48.98
C ARG A 143 13.84 -2.72 49.79
N VAL A 144 15.16 -2.58 49.78
CA VAL A 144 16.04 -3.19 50.79
C VAL A 144 17.23 -2.26 51.02
N SER A 145 17.03 -1.25 51.87
CA SER A 145 18.05 -0.63 52.73
C SER A 145 17.36 0.25 53.76
#